data_AF-A0A516SAK5-F1
#
_entry.id   AF-A0A516SAK5-F1
#
_cell.length_a   1.000
_cell.length_b   1.000
_cell.length_c   1.000
_cell.angle_alpha   90.00
_cell.angle_beta   90.00
_cell.angle_gamma   90.00
#
_symmetry.space_group_name_H-M   'P 1'
#
loop_
_entity.id
_entity.type
_entity.pdbx_description
1 polymer ?
#
loop_
_entity_poly.entity_id
_entity_poly.type
_entity_poly.pdbx_seq_one_letter_code
_entity_poly.pdbx_strand_id
1 'polypeptide(L)' 'MKIPHNSIRSSLAKHATTGPAGDAELKQLRAAVWHQQGIVIVRLDDIPDDWDRLHLANIATQLYGQRTKEAR' A
#
# COMPACT_ATOMS: atom_id res chain seq x y z
N MET A 1 25.40 -10.52 -19.55
CA MET A 1 24.70 -9.74 -20.60
C MET A 1 23.57 -8.96 -19.96
N LYS A 2 23.56 -7.63 -20.04
CA LYS A 2 22.43 -6.80 -19.59
C LYS A 2 21.50 -6.56 -20.78
N ILE A 3 20.27 -7.03 -20.70
CA ILE A 3 19.25 -6.79 -21.72
C ILE A 3 18.81 -5.33 -21.59
N PRO A 4 18.86 -4.49 -22.63
CA PRO A 4 18.35 -3.13 -22.55
C PRO A 4 16.83 -3.18 -22.36
N HIS A 5 16.33 -2.60 -21.26
CA HIS A 5 14.91 -2.31 -21.11
C HIS A 5 14.50 -1.37 -22.25
N ASN A 6 13.83 -1.90 -23.27
CA ASN A 6 13.21 -1.10 -24.30
C ASN A 6 12.13 -0.26 -23.61
N SER A 7 12.42 1.03 -23.38
CA SER A 7 11.47 1.93 -22.72
C SER A 7 10.20 1.96 -23.54
N ILE A 8 9.09 1.49 -22.97
CA ILE A 8 7.78 1.54 -23.63
C ILE A 8 7.51 3.01 -23.98
N ARG A 9 7.54 3.34 -25.27
CA ARG A 9 7.27 4.69 -25.78
C ARG A 9 5.76 4.93 -25.70
N SER A 10 5.27 5.19 -24.50
CA SER A 10 3.85 5.45 -24.22
C SER A 10 3.66 6.88 -23.74
N SER A 11 2.57 7.53 -24.16
CA SER A 11 2.14 8.82 -23.58
C SER A 11 1.82 8.71 -22.08
N LEU A 12 1.57 7.49 -21.60
CA LEU A 12 1.45 7.18 -20.18
C LEU A 12 2.80 7.00 -19.49
N ALA A 13 3.93 6.90 -20.20
CA ALA A 13 5.24 6.75 -19.57
C ALA A 13 5.61 7.94 -18.67
N LYS A 14 5.07 9.14 -18.95
CA LYS A 14 5.22 10.34 -18.10
C LYS A 14 4.34 10.30 -16.85
N HIS A 15 3.29 9.47 -16.87
CA HIS A 15 2.34 9.27 -15.77
C HIS A 15 2.55 7.92 -15.08
N ALA A 16 3.46 7.08 -15.61
CA ALA A 16 3.84 5.84 -14.99
C ALA A 16 4.56 6.22 -13.68
N THR A 17 3.90 5.94 -12.57
CA THR A 17 4.45 6.13 -11.22
C THR A 17 5.87 5.57 -11.19
N THR A 18 6.82 6.46 -10.97
CA THR A 18 8.25 6.14 -10.95
C THR A 18 8.54 5.37 -9.67
N GLY A 19 8.66 4.05 -9.80
CA GLY A 19 9.11 3.16 -8.73
C GLY A 19 8.13 3.02 -7.54
N PRO A 20 8.41 2.07 -6.63
CA PRO A 20 7.67 1.98 -5.37
C PRO A 20 7.85 3.31 -4.63
N ALA A 21 6.76 4.02 -4.37
CA ALA A 21 6.77 5.22 -3.55
C ALA A 21 7.54 4.93 -2.26
N GLY A 22 8.54 5.76 -1.96
CA GLY A 22 9.35 5.58 -0.75
C GLY A 22 8.46 5.67 0.50
N ASP A 23 8.88 5.07 1.61
CA ASP A 23 8.08 5.04 2.86
C ASP A 23 7.60 6.44 3.30
N ALA A 24 8.40 7.48 3.06
CA ALA A 24 8.05 8.88 3.36
C ALA A 24 6.92 9.41 2.46
N GLU A 25 6.95 9.10 1.17
CA GLU A 25 5.92 9.49 0.21
C GLU A 25 4.61 8.74 0.50
N LEU A 26 4.69 7.44 0.80
CA LEU A 26 3.54 6.65 1.24
C LEU A 26 2.92 7.22 2.52
N LYS A 27 3.74 7.69 3.47
CA LYS A 27 3.22 8.33 4.69
C LYS A 27 2.44 9.61 4.37
N GLN A 28 2.95 10.44 3.45
CA GLN A 28 2.26 11.67 3.02
C GLN A 28 0.95 11.34 2.29
N LEU A 29 0.96 10.35 1.39
CA LEU A 29 -0.25 9.87 0.71
C LEU A 29 -1.31 9.38 1.69
N ARG A 30 -0.93 8.59 2.69
CA ARG A 30 -1.86 8.12 3.74
C ARG A 30 -2.43 9.28 4.56
N ALA A 31 -1.60 10.26 4.92
CA ALA A 31 -2.06 11.44 5.63
C ALA A 31 -3.05 12.26 4.78
N ALA A 32 -2.77 12.44 3.48
CA ALA A 32 -3.69 13.13 2.58
C ALA A 32 -5.04 12.40 2.46
N VAL A 33 -5.02 11.07 2.31
CA VAL A 33 -6.23 10.22 2.25
C VAL A 33 -7.03 10.29 3.55
N TRP A 34 -6.36 10.31 4.71
CA TRP A 34 -7.03 10.53 5.99
C TRP A 34 -7.75 11.88 6.03
N HIS A 35 -7.06 12.95 5.68
CA HIS A 35 -7.65 14.29 5.74
C HIS A 35 -8.75 14.53 4.71
N GLN A 36 -8.67 13.91 3.54
CA GLN A 36 -9.63 14.15 2.46
C GLN A 36 -10.82 13.18 2.47
N GLN A 37 -10.61 11.92 2.86
CA GLN A 37 -11.59 10.84 2.74
C GLN A 37 -11.93 10.18 4.07
N GLY A 38 -11.21 10.49 5.15
CA GLY A 38 -11.39 9.84 6.45
C GLY A 38 -10.93 8.38 6.47
N ILE A 39 -10.12 7.95 5.49
CA ILE A 39 -9.62 6.58 5.38
C ILE A 39 -8.22 6.50 5.96
N VAL A 40 -7.96 5.49 6.78
CA VAL A 40 -6.63 5.22 7.35
C VAL A 40 -6.06 3.92 6.80
N ILE A 41 -4.77 3.92 6.47
CA ILE A 41 -4.03 2.72 6.06
C ILE A 41 -2.90 2.53 7.08
N VAL A 42 -2.96 1.43 7.83
CA VAL A 42 -1.99 1.08 8.86
C VAL A 42 -1.48 -0.32 8.58
N ARG A 43 -0.16 -0.55 8.65
CA ARG A 43 0.35 -1.93 8.63
C ARG A 43 0.00 -2.57 9.96
N LEU A 44 -0.50 -3.80 9.94
CA LEU A 44 -0.85 -4.49 11.20
C LEU A 44 0.34 -4.60 12.16
N ASP A 45 1.56 -4.68 11.64
CA ASP A 45 2.79 -4.75 12.43
C ASP A 45 3.16 -3.42 13.11
N ASP A 46 2.63 -2.29 12.60
CA ASP A 46 2.84 -0.96 13.19
C ASP A 46 1.87 -0.70 14.38
N ILE A 47 0.90 -1.60 14.61
CA ILE A 47 -0.06 -1.50 15.72
C ILE A 47 0.57 -2.13 16.97
N PRO A 48 0.79 -1.36 18.06
CA PRO A 48 1.49 -1.87 19.24
C PRO A 48 0.64 -2.83 20.08
N ASP A 49 -0.66 -2.61 20.14
CA ASP A 49 -1.58 -3.42 20.92
C ASP A 49 -2.06 -4.65 20.13
N ASP A 50 -1.91 -5.83 20.74
CA ASP A 50 -2.24 -7.09 20.08
C ASP A 50 -3.76 -7.28 19.92
N TRP A 51 -4.57 -6.71 20.81
CA TRP A 51 -6.02 -6.78 20.72
C TRP A 51 -6.55 -5.90 19.59
N ASP A 52 -6.05 -4.67 19.47
CA ASP A 52 -6.37 -3.76 18.37
C ASP A 52 -5.96 -4.35 17.02
N ARG A 53 -4.77 -4.99 16.96
CA ARG A 53 -4.31 -5.69 15.76
C ARG A 53 -5.26 -6.82 15.38
N LEU A 54 -5.69 -7.64 16.33
CA LEU A 54 -6.61 -8.75 16.08
C LEU A 54 -8.00 -8.22 15.66
N HIS A 55 -8.49 -7.18 16.32
CA HIS A 55 -9.78 -6.57 16.01
C HIS A 55 -9.81 -6.03 14.58
N LEU A 56 -8.79 -5.26 14.18
CA LEU A 56 -8.68 -4.73 12.82
C LEU A 56 -8.47 -5.82 11.77
N ALA A 57 -7.73 -6.88 12.09
CA ALA A 57 -7.59 -8.05 11.21
C ALA A 57 -8.93 -8.77 10.98
N ASN A 58 -9.76 -8.89 12.03
CA ASN A 58 -11.09 -9.48 11.91
C ASN A 58 -12.02 -8.63 11.04
N ILE A 59 -12.03 -7.30 11.25
CA ILE A 59 -12.79 -6.37 10.40
C ILE A 59 -12.33 -6.50 8.94
N ALA A 60 -11.03 -6.47 8.68
CA ALA A 60 -10.48 -6.61 7.34
C ALA A 60 -10.87 -7.97 6.70
N THR A 61 -10.89 -9.04 7.49
CA THR A 61 -11.32 -10.36 7.04
C THR A 61 -12.80 -10.41 6.66
N GLN A 62 -13.65 -9.71 7.42
CA GLN A 62 -15.07 -9.59 7.11
C GLN A 62 -15.32 -8.77 5.83
N LEU A 63 -14.56 -7.70 5.64
CA LEU A 63 -14.73 -6.79 4.49
C LEU A 63 -14.11 -7.33 3.20
N TYR A 64 -12.94 -7.96 3.29
CA TYR A 64 -12.10 -8.30 2.14
C TYR A 64 -11.79 -9.80 2.00
N GLY A 65 -12.27 -10.62 2.93
CA GLY A 65 -11.96 -12.05 2.97
C GLY A 65 -10.65 -12.38 3.67
N GLN A 66 -10.35 -13.67 3.77
CA GLN A 66 -9.15 -14.18 4.45
C GLN A 66 -7.87 -13.68 3.76
N ARG A 67 -6.89 -13.24 4.55
CA ARG A 67 -5.60 -12.80 4.02
C ARG A 67 -4.80 -14.00 3.52
N THR A 68 -4.62 -14.12 2.20
CA THR A 68 -3.75 -15.14 1.61
C THR A 68 -2.29 -14.84 1.98
N LYS A 69 -1.66 -15.76 2.71
CA LYS A 69 -0.30 -15.60 3.24
C LYS A 69 0.80 -15.69 2.16
N GLU A 70 0.41 -15.83 0.89
CA GLU A 70 1.29 -16.12 -0.25
C GLU A 70 1.81 -14.86 -0.97
N ALA A 71 1.26 -13.68 -0.69
CA ALA A 71 1.78 -12.43 -1.23
C ALA A 71 2.95 -11.95 -0.34
N ARG A 72 4.14 -12.54 -0.53
CA ARG A 72 5.39 -12.05 0.05
C ARG A 72 6.39 -11.73 -1.06
#